data_AF-A0A136ITV4-F1
#
_entry.id   AF-A0A136ITV4-F1
#
_cell.length_a   1.000
_cell.length_b   1.000
_cell.length_c   1.000
_cell.angle_alpha   90.00
_cell.angle_beta   90.00
_cell.angle_gamma   90.00
#
_symmetry.space_group_name_H-M   'P 1'
#
loop_
_entity.id
_entity.type
_entity.pdbx_description
1 polymer ?
#
loop_
_entity_poly.entity_id
_entity_poly.type
_entity_poly.pdbx_seq_one_letter_code
_entity_poly.pdbx_strand_id
1 'polypeptide(L)'
;MSVLADKQYTCSRTSPCELGCCRLDETGDSGNCGAGPEFCGAPYCHSECKWKSECDPGWGLQWSNMSTCPLNVCCSKFGFCGTTLDFCGGRLTAKPECPGGRSSDKRTIGYYEGWNGQRACGHMAPADIPLGYYTHIFYSFALIDPHSFHVAPMDAETASHYDEVTALKAKQSGLEVWIAIGGWAMNDPGPFRTTFSDLAKSEANQNAFFDSLVTFLLEHNFDGVDIDWEYPVAEDRGGVEADFKNFVVLMRRMREHLNRSGRKFGVSLTLPASYWYLRGFDIVGLEPHVDFFNVMTYDIHGTWDSTVRSMGPYAFAHTNLTEIDLGLELLWRNNINPARVNMGLGFYGRSFTMKDPGCVHAGCEFTEGAKGGECTGTPGVLSAAEIVKILKRPDAKMTLDTAAAVQIVTWDTNQWVSWDDQVTLKMKQDFANRRCLGGTMVWAIDLDDGTLIGELGANLNRPKANVYESKFFLADGQTYNDGTKVEL
;
A
#
# COMPACT_ATOMS: atom_id res chain seq x y z
N MET A 1 -17.85 4.12 4.96
CA MET A 1 -19.20 4.37 5.52
C MET A 1 -20.23 4.07 4.44
N SER A 2 -21.28 3.31 4.74
CA SER A 2 -22.28 2.89 3.75
C SER A 2 -23.28 4.01 3.46
N VAL A 3 -23.19 4.62 2.29
CA VAL A 3 -24.32 5.32 1.68
C VAL A 3 -25.19 4.24 1.03
N LEU A 4 -26.02 3.61 1.85
CA LEU A 4 -27.21 2.90 1.41
C LEU A 4 -28.21 3.93 0.90
N ALA A 5 -27.99 4.45 -0.30
CA ALA A 5 -28.97 5.26 -1.01
C ALA A 5 -29.33 4.56 -2.33
N ASP A 6 -30.44 3.84 -2.23
CA ASP A 6 -31.35 3.41 -3.29
C ASP A 6 -30.90 2.37 -4.35
N LYS A 7 -31.58 1.21 -4.24
CA LYS A 7 -31.92 0.22 -5.29
C LYS A 7 -30.89 -0.86 -5.64
N GLN A 8 -30.99 -2.01 -4.94
CA GLN A 8 -31.21 -3.35 -5.56
C GLN A 8 -31.36 -4.52 -4.55
N TYR A 9 -31.97 -4.29 -3.37
CA TYR A 9 -32.43 -5.40 -2.52
C TYR A 9 -33.73 -6.04 -3.01
N THR A 10 -34.21 -5.63 -4.18
CA THR A 10 -35.47 -6.07 -4.77
C THR A 10 -35.22 -6.69 -6.13
N CYS A 11 -36.02 -7.69 -6.47
CA CYS A 11 -36.01 -8.35 -7.77
C CYS A 11 -37.43 -8.48 -8.33
N SER A 12 -37.53 -8.94 -9.56
CA SER A 12 -38.79 -9.32 -10.21
C SER A 12 -38.54 -10.46 -11.19
N ARG A 13 -39.59 -10.93 -11.87
CA ARG A 13 -39.46 -11.95 -12.92
C ARG A 13 -38.53 -11.56 -14.07
N THR A 14 -38.41 -10.26 -14.34
CA THR A 14 -37.62 -9.74 -15.47
C THR A 14 -36.35 -9.02 -15.02
N SER A 15 -36.16 -8.84 -13.72
CA SER A 15 -34.98 -8.18 -13.15
C SER A 15 -34.43 -9.05 -12.02
N PRO A 16 -33.37 -9.87 -12.29
CA PRO A 16 -32.76 -10.72 -11.29
C PRO A 16 -32.00 -9.90 -10.24
N CYS A 17 -31.60 -10.57 -9.17
CA CYS A 17 -30.71 -10.00 -8.18
C CYS A 17 -29.30 -9.84 -8.74
N GLU A 18 -28.67 -8.71 -8.45
CA GLU A 18 -27.23 -8.53 -8.70
C GLU A 18 -26.39 -9.29 -7.66
N LEU A 19 -26.87 -9.33 -6.42
CA LEU A 19 -26.29 -10.08 -5.32
C LEU A 19 -27.39 -10.92 -4.65
N GLY A 20 -27.14 -12.21 -4.51
CA GLY A 20 -28.08 -13.13 -3.88
C GLY A 20 -29.07 -13.77 -4.86
N CYS A 21 -29.94 -14.59 -4.30
CA CYS A 21 -31.05 -15.24 -4.96
C CYS A 21 -32.31 -14.36 -4.90
N CYS A 22 -33.09 -14.40 -5.97
CA CYS A 22 -34.37 -13.68 -6.01
C CYS A 22 -35.48 -14.53 -5.42
N ARG A 23 -36.15 -14.00 -4.39
CA ARG A 23 -37.40 -14.57 -3.85
C ARG A 23 -38.55 -13.61 -4.11
N LEU A 24 -39.51 -14.05 -4.91
CA LEU A 24 -40.72 -13.27 -5.21
C LEU A 24 -41.70 -13.31 -4.02
N ASP A 25 -42.50 -12.26 -3.91
CA ASP A 25 -43.66 -12.18 -3.02
C ASP A 25 -44.81 -13.10 -3.50
N GLU A 26 -45.90 -13.15 -2.73
CA GLU A 26 -47.06 -13.99 -3.03
C GLU A 26 -47.77 -13.62 -4.34
N THR A 27 -47.64 -12.36 -4.78
CA THR A 27 -48.24 -11.89 -6.04
C THR A 27 -47.40 -12.29 -7.26
N GLY A 28 -46.10 -12.51 -7.05
CA GLY A 28 -45.15 -12.92 -8.08
C GLY A 28 -44.67 -11.76 -8.97
N ASP A 29 -45.03 -10.52 -8.65
CA ASP A 29 -44.69 -9.33 -9.43
C ASP A 29 -43.45 -8.61 -8.90
N SER A 30 -43.21 -8.67 -7.59
CA SER A 30 -42.02 -8.13 -6.94
C SER A 30 -41.39 -9.13 -5.98
N GLY A 31 -40.16 -8.89 -5.56
CA GLY A 31 -39.42 -9.79 -4.71
C GLY A 31 -38.24 -9.12 -4.03
N ASN A 32 -37.59 -9.86 -3.14
CA ASN A 32 -36.40 -9.43 -2.42
C ASN A 32 -35.20 -10.30 -2.79
N CYS A 33 -34.03 -9.67 -2.76
CA CYS A 33 -32.73 -10.31 -2.93
C CYS A 33 -32.16 -10.71 -1.58
N GLY A 34 -31.62 -11.91 -1.50
CA GLY A 34 -31.00 -12.41 -0.28
C GLY A 34 -30.26 -13.71 -0.50
N ALA A 35 -29.64 -14.21 0.58
CA ALA A 35 -28.79 -15.39 0.54
C ALA A 35 -29.37 -16.51 1.41
N GLY A 36 -28.77 -17.70 1.31
CA GLY A 36 -29.11 -18.82 2.19
C GLY A 36 -30.38 -19.57 1.79
N PRO A 37 -30.79 -20.56 2.59
CA PRO A 37 -31.88 -21.48 2.25
C PRO A 37 -33.23 -20.79 2.08
N GLU A 38 -33.47 -19.67 2.78
CA GLU A 38 -34.75 -18.94 2.68
C GLU A 38 -34.94 -18.21 1.36
N PHE A 39 -33.86 -17.86 0.66
CA PHE A 39 -33.89 -17.15 -0.62
C PHE A 39 -33.52 -18.08 -1.78
N CYS A 40 -32.52 -18.93 -1.60
CA CYS A 40 -31.97 -19.80 -2.63
C CYS A 40 -32.58 -21.20 -2.65
N GLY A 41 -33.31 -21.58 -1.59
CA GLY A 41 -33.95 -22.88 -1.47
C GLY A 41 -35.22 -23.02 -2.31
N ALA A 42 -35.47 -24.24 -2.78
CA ALA A 42 -36.75 -24.59 -3.38
C ALA A 42 -37.86 -24.66 -2.31
N PRO A 43 -39.12 -24.29 -2.63
CA PRO A 43 -39.61 -23.77 -3.91
C PRO A 43 -39.52 -22.23 -4.04
N TYR A 44 -38.80 -21.55 -3.15
CA TYR A 44 -38.89 -20.09 -2.97
C TYR A 44 -38.03 -19.29 -3.95
N CYS A 45 -36.92 -19.87 -4.41
CA CYS A 45 -36.03 -19.18 -5.34
C CYS A 45 -36.58 -19.12 -6.76
N HIS A 46 -36.55 -17.93 -7.36
CA HIS A 46 -36.99 -17.68 -8.73
C HIS A 46 -35.83 -17.54 -9.73
N SER A 47 -34.77 -16.82 -9.37
CA SER A 47 -33.57 -16.62 -10.19
C SER A 47 -32.32 -16.56 -9.32
N GLU A 48 -31.16 -16.81 -9.95
CA GLU A 48 -29.85 -16.89 -9.26
C GLU A 48 -29.77 -17.96 -8.17
N CYS A 49 -30.56 -19.04 -8.25
CA CYS A 49 -30.70 -20.04 -7.17
C CYS A 49 -29.43 -20.84 -6.83
N LYS A 50 -28.38 -20.71 -7.64
CA LYS A 50 -27.06 -21.31 -7.37
C LYS A 50 -26.11 -20.34 -6.69
N TRP A 51 -26.52 -19.08 -6.50
CA TRP A 51 -25.71 -18.08 -5.82
C TRP A 51 -25.43 -18.53 -4.40
N LYS A 52 -24.20 -18.31 -3.96
CA LYS A 52 -23.72 -18.66 -2.62
C LYS A 52 -23.16 -17.43 -1.94
N SER A 53 -23.42 -17.35 -0.63
CA SER A 53 -22.83 -16.30 0.21
C SER A 53 -21.32 -16.43 0.30
N GLU A 54 -20.64 -15.36 0.70
CA GLU A 54 -19.18 -15.37 0.87
C GLU A 54 -18.77 -16.35 1.96
N CYS A 55 -19.47 -16.27 3.09
CA CYS A 55 -19.21 -17.07 4.28
C CYS A 55 -20.50 -17.76 4.77
N ASP A 56 -20.31 -18.74 5.65
CA ASP A 56 -21.38 -19.54 6.23
C ASP A 56 -21.80 -19.00 7.60
N PRO A 57 -22.99 -18.37 7.73
CA PRO A 57 -23.53 -17.96 9.02
C PRO A 57 -24.24 -19.09 9.79
N GLY A 58 -24.14 -20.35 9.32
CA GLY A 58 -24.83 -21.52 9.85
C GLY A 58 -25.81 -22.18 8.87
N TRP A 59 -25.74 -21.83 7.59
CA TRP A 59 -26.53 -22.40 6.51
C TRP A 59 -25.90 -23.67 5.93
N GLY A 60 -24.57 -23.79 5.96
CA GLY A 60 -23.79 -24.85 5.32
C GLY A 60 -23.17 -24.43 3.97
N LEU A 61 -22.11 -25.14 3.56
CA LEU A 61 -21.37 -24.88 2.30
C LEU A 61 -22.17 -25.16 1.02
N GLN A 62 -23.32 -25.81 1.12
CA GLN A 62 -24.27 -25.88 0.01
C GLN A 62 -24.86 -24.50 -0.33
N TRP A 63 -24.87 -23.55 0.62
CA TRP A 63 -25.35 -22.18 0.44
C TRP A 63 -24.26 -21.10 0.50
N SER A 64 -23.02 -21.49 0.83
CA SER A 64 -21.91 -20.57 1.13
C SER A 64 -20.63 -21.03 0.44
N ASN A 65 -19.80 -20.10 -0.01
CA ASN A 65 -18.52 -20.38 -0.67
C ASN A 65 -17.44 -20.84 0.31
N MET A 66 -17.43 -20.28 1.52
CA MET A 66 -16.47 -20.61 2.57
C MET A 66 -17.18 -20.81 3.91
N SER A 67 -16.59 -21.62 4.79
CA SER A 67 -17.11 -21.82 6.15
C SER A 67 -16.82 -20.60 7.05
N THR A 68 -15.71 -19.92 6.81
CA THR A 68 -15.27 -18.74 7.56
C THR A 68 -14.72 -17.69 6.60
N CYS A 69 -14.72 -16.44 7.04
CA CYS A 69 -14.11 -15.36 6.27
C CYS A 69 -12.57 -15.39 6.35
N PRO A 70 -11.86 -15.04 5.27
CA PRO A 70 -10.43 -14.76 5.30
C PRO A 70 -10.05 -13.72 6.36
N LEU A 71 -8.78 -13.75 6.80
CA LEU A 71 -8.22 -12.82 7.79
C LEU A 71 -8.99 -12.76 9.13
N ASN A 72 -9.74 -13.80 9.47
CA ASN A 72 -10.54 -13.86 10.70
C ASN A 72 -11.48 -12.64 10.88
N VAL A 73 -11.96 -12.07 9.76
CA VAL A 73 -13.07 -11.11 9.81
C VAL A 73 -14.38 -11.85 10.08
N CYS A 74 -15.44 -11.12 10.42
CA CYS A 74 -16.68 -11.71 10.88
C CYS A 74 -17.61 -12.05 9.71
N CYS A 75 -18.31 -13.17 9.82
CA CYS A 75 -19.41 -13.51 8.94
C CYS A 75 -20.71 -12.89 9.49
N SER A 76 -21.30 -11.97 8.73
CA SER A 76 -22.61 -11.40 9.08
C SER A 76 -23.70 -12.46 8.99
N LYS A 77 -24.85 -12.21 9.65
CA LYS A 77 -26.05 -13.06 9.53
C LYS A 77 -26.60 -13.20 8.11
N PHE A 78 -26.13 -12.38 7.18
CA PHE A 78 -26.49 -12.37 5.77
C PHE A 78 -25.45 -13.07 4.87
N GLY A 79 -24.38 -13.64 5.46
CA GLY A 79 -23.37 -14.40 4.73
C GLY A 79 -22.30 -13.56 4.03
N PHE A 80 -22.13 -12.30 4.42
CA PHE A 80 -21.04 -11.42 3.94
C PHE A 80 -19.94 -11.27 4.99
N CYS A 81 -18.70 -11.10 4.52
CA CYS A 81 -17.53 -10.89 5.37
C CYS A 81 -17.28 -9.42 5.66
N GLY A 82 -16.92 -9.09 6.92
CA GLY A 82 -16.62 -7.71 7.29
C GLY A 82 -16.10 -7.54 8.71
N THR A 83 -15.62 -6.34 9.03
CA THR A 83 -14.96 -6.01 10.30
C THR A 83 -15.83 -5.16 11.23
N THR A 84 -16.93 -4.58 10.74
CA THR A 84 -17.76 -3.66 11.52
C THR A 84 -18.62 -4.40 12.56
N LEU A 85 -19.14 -3.65 13.53
CA LEU A 85 -19.98 -4.19 14.61
C LEU A 85 -21.18 -4.99 14.10
N ASP A 86 -21.77 -4.58 12.97
CA ASP A 86 -22.91 -5.25 12.35
C ASP A 86 -22.56 -6.64 11.82
N PHE A 87 -21.32 -6.84 11.37
CA PHE A 87 -20.81 -8.13 10.92
C PHE A 87 -20.37 -8.99 12.12
N CYS A 88 -19.83 -8.36 13.16
CA CYS A 88 -19.22 -9.03 14.31
C CYS A 88 -20.15 -9.25 15.50
N GLY A 89 -21.45 -8.96 15.38
CA GLY A 89 -22.41 -9.13 16.48
C GLY A 89 -22.04 -8.32 17.72
N GLY A 90 -21.53 -7.10 17.53
CA GLY A 90 -21.09 -6.21 18.60
C GLY A 90 -19.69 -6.50 19.17
N ARG A 91 -18.97 -7.51 18.68
CA ARG A 91 -17.61 -7.83 19.14
C ARG A 91 -16.57 -6.97 18.43
N LEU A 92 -15.70 -6.34 19.21
CA LEU A 92 -14.55 -5.59 18.71
C LEU A 92 -13.27 -6.43 18.83
N THR A 93 -12.40 -6.31 17.83
CA THR A 93 -11.04 -6.86 17.93
C THR A 93 -10.21 -6.01 18.89
N ALA A 94 -9.47 -6.67 19.78
CA ALA A 94 -8.48 -6.00 20.60
C ALA A 94 -7.38 -5.44 19.71
N LYS A 95 -7.17 -4.13 19.76
CA LYS A 95 -6.11 -3.44 19.03
C LYS A 95 -4.90 -3.25 19.95
N PRO A 96 -3.66 -3.33 19.45
CA PRO A 96 -2.49 -2.97 20.25
C PRO A 96 -2.59 -1.54 20.78
N GLU A 97 -2.17 -1.34 22.03
CA GLU A 97 -2.18 -0.05 22.71
C GLU A 97 -0.85 0.13 23.48
N CYS A 98 -0.07 1.13 23.08
CA CYS A 98 1.19 1.57 23.69
C CYS A 98 1.12 3.07 24.00
N PRO A 99 0.27 3.49 24.96
CA PRO A 99 0.08 4.90 25.27
C PRO A 99 1.39 5.56 25.74
N GLY A 100 1.70 6.73 25.21
CA GLY A 100 2.94 7.46 25.52
C GLY A 100 4.21 6.79 25.01
N GLY A 101 4.09 5.73 24.18
CA GLY A 101 5.21 5.03 23.58
C GLY A 101 5.87 5.79 22.44
N ARG A 102 7.06 5.32 22.08
CA ARG A 102 7.87 5.78 20.93
C ARG A 102 8.26 4.59 20.04
N SER A 103 7.36 3.62 19.95
CA SER A 103 7.62 2.34 19.27
C SER A 103 7.93 2.52 17.78
N SER A 104 7.27 3.49 17.12
CA SER A 104 7.43 3.73 15.69
C SER A 104 8.74 4.45 15.35
N ASP A 105 9.50 4.89 16.36
CA ASP A 105 10.78 5.57 16.13
C ASP A 105 11.88 4.61 15.67
N LYS A 106 11.66 3.29 15.84
CA LYS A 106 12.64 2.24 15.52
C LYS A 106 12.96 2.17 14.03
N ARG A 107 12.01 2.49 13.13
CA ARG A 107 12.24 2.51 11.68
C ARG A 107 11.54 3.68 11.00
N THR A 108 12.28 4.35 10.12
CA THR A 108 11.74 5.27 9.12
C THR A 108 12.32 4.85 7.78
N ILE A 109 11.47 4.26 6.96
CA ILE A 109 11.83 3.70 5.66
C ILE A 109 11.36 4.70 4.60
N GLY A 110 12.15 4.95 3.57
CA GLY A 110 11.69 5.72 2.42
C GLY A 110 11.91 4.97 1.12
N TYR A 111 10.86 4.89 0.31
CA TYR A 111 10.93 4.36 -1.05
C TYR A 111 11.39 5.48 -1.97
N TYR A 112 12.39 5.21 -2.80
CA TYR A 112 12.92 6.12 -3.80
C TYR A 112 12.56 5.58 -5.18
N GLU A 113 11.80 6.35 -5.96
CA GLU A 113 11.38 5.97 -7.30
C GLU A 113 12.58 6.10 -8.26
N GLY A 114 13.16 4.98 -8.68
CA GLY A 114 14.27 4.91 -9.62
C GLY A 114 13.94 5.48 -11.01
N TRP A 115 12.66 5.55 -11.35
CA TRP A 115 12.17 6.19 -12.57
C TRP A 115 11.85 7.68 -12.41
N ASN A 116 12.13 8.31 -11.26
CA ASN A 116 11.76 9.71 -11.03
C ASN A 116 12.41 10.69 -12.03
N GLY A 117 13.52 10.29 -12.66
CA GLY A 117 14.17 10.98 -13.79
C GLY A 117 13.28 11.13 -15.03
N GLN A 118 12.23 10.30 -15.16
CA GLN A 118 11.29 10.33 -16.30
C GLN A 118 10.21 11.42 -16.19
N ARG A 119 10.10 12.10 -15.02
CA ARG A 119 9.16 13.22 -14.83
C ARG A 119 9.53 14.43 -15.70
N ALA A 120 8.64 15.40 -15.84
CA ALA A 120 8.98 16.61 -16.61
C ALA A 120 9.93 17.57 -15.86
N CYS A 121 9.90 17.50 -14.52
CA CYS A 121 10.69 18.29 -13.60
C CYS A 121 10.65 17.66 -12.20
N GLY A 122 11.22 18.33 -11.20
CA GLY A 122 11.11 17.90 -9.80
C GLY A 122 11.84 16.60 -9.49
N HIS A 123 12.85 16.27 -10.30
CA HIS A 123 13.72 15.12 -10.10
C HIS A 123 14.52 15.25 -8.81
N MET A 124 14.88 14.10 -8.25
CA MET A 124 15.80 13.99 -7.12
C MET A 124 16.87 12.99 -7.52
N ALA A 125 18.13 13.41 -7.59
CA ALA A 125 19.22 12.45 -7.77
C ALA A 125 19.47 11.71 -6.45
N PRO A 126 20.11 10.52 -6.47
CA PRO A 126 20.47 9.80 -5.25
C PRO A 126 21.23 10.65 -4.23
N ALA A 127 22.13 11.52 -4.70
CA ALA A 127 22.93 12.39 -3.86
C ALA A 127 22.12 13.47 -3.12
N ASP A 128 20.92 13.81 -3.62
CA ASP A 128 20.03 14.83 -3.08
C ASP A 128 19.06 14.28 -2.03
N ILE A 129 19.03 12.95 -1.82
CA ILE A 129 18.16 12.33 -0.82
C ILE A 129 18.47 12.92 0.57
N PRO A 130 17.47 13.48 1.28
CA PRO A 130 17.67 14.10 2.59
C PRO A 130 17.99 13.05 3.67
N LEU A 131 19.29 12.82 3.87
CA LEU A 131 19.80 11.90 4.89
C LEU A 131 19.69 12.47 6.32
N GLY A 132 19.91 11.59 7.28
CA GLY A 132 19.93 11.85 8.73
C GLY A 132 18.71 11.26 9.43
N TYR A 133 17.59 11.15 8.73
CA TYR A 133 16.35 10.60 9.31
C TYR A 133 16.00 9.22 8.76
N TYR A 134 16.35 8.81 7.56
CA TYR A 134 16.04 7.44 7.13
C TYR A 134 16.86 6.41 7.90
N THR A 135 16.22 5.33 8.36
CA THR A 135 16.95 4.13 8.80
C THR A 135 17.16 3.17 7.64
N HIS A 136 16.23 3.15 6.69
CA HIS A 136 16.35 2.40 5.45
C HIS A 136 15.93 3.26 4.26
N ILE A 137 16.61 3.10 3.13
CA ILE A 137 16.15 3.58 1.82
C ILE A 137 15.89 2.36 0.96
N PHE A 138 14.70 2.29 0.36
CA PHE A 138 14.30 1.21 -0.54
C PHE A 138 14.33 1.76 -1.97
N TYR A 139 15.25 1.25 -2.79
CA TYR A 139 15.30 1.60 -4.20
C TYR A 139 14.16 0.87 -4.93
N SER A 140 13.30 1.61 -5.62
CA SER A 140 12.11 1.07 -6.28
C SER A 140 12.19 1.34 -7.79
N PHE A 141 12.16 0.37 -8.68
CA PHE A 141 12.13 -1.07 -8.45
C PHE A 141 13.20 -1.76 -9.30
N ALA A 142 13.54 -2.97 -8.89
CA ALA A 142 13.90 -4.02 -9.84
C ALA A 142 12.66 -4.87 -10.15
N LEU A 143 12.70 -5.60 -11.26
CA LEU A 143 11.68 -6.54 -11.69
C LEU A 143 12.23 -7.98 -11.67
N ILE A 144 11.40 -8.91 -12.13
CA ILE A 144 11.77 -10.30 -12.36
C ILE A 144 11.56 -10.59 -13.84
N ASP A 145 12.60 -11.04 -14.54
CA ASP A 145 12.46 -11.43 -15.94
C ASP A 145 11.51 -12.62 -16.06
N PRO A 146 10.46 -12.56 -16.91
CA PRO A 146 9.38 -13.55 -16.94
C PRO A 146 9.80 -14.90 -17.51
N HIS A 147 11.00 -15.02 -18.08
CA HIS A 147 11.48 -16.24 -18.72
C HIS A 147 12.58 -16.94 -17.91
N SER A 148 13.58 -16.18 -17.47
CA SER A 148 14.70 -16.67 -16.67
C SER A 148 14.43 -16.65 -15.18
N PHE A 149 13.46 -15.85 -14.72
CA PHE A 149 13.19 -15.56 -13.31
C PHE A 149 14.35 -14.90 -12.57
N HIS A 150 15.32 -14.35 -13.30
CA HIS A 150 16.39 -13.57 -12.70
C HIS A 150 15.89 -12.17 -12.30
N VAL A 151 16.52 -11.56 -11.30
CA VAL A 151 16.35 -10.13 -11.04
C VAL A 151 16.74 -9.35 -12.29
N ALA A 152 15.87 -8.44 -12.72
CA ALA A 152 16.05 -7.64 -13.92
C ALA A 152 15.80 -6.16 -13.61
N PRO A 153 16.49 -5.22 -14.25
CA PRO A 153 16.15 -3.80 -14.09
C PRO A 153 14.83 -3.46 -14.80
N MET A 154 14.18 -2.38 -14.37
CA MET A 154 13.06 -1.79 -15.14
C MET A 154 13.53 -1.33 -16.52
N ASP A 155 14.66 -0.63 -16.55
CA ASP A 155 15.36 -0.16 -17.74
C ASP A 155 16.83 0.16 -17.39
N ALA A 156 17.62 0.50 -18.41
CA ALA A 156 19.05 0.76 -18.24
C ALA A 156 19.35 2.02 -17.40
N GLU A 157 18.46 3.02 -17.42
CA GLU A 157 18.63 4.26 -16.66
C GLU A 157 18.41 4.01 -15.18
N THR A 158 17.30 3.35 -14.84
CA THR A 158 16.98 2.90 -13.48
C THR A 158 18.09 2.00 -12.92
N ALA A 159 18.70 1.14 -13.74
CA ALA A 159 19.82 0.30 -13.32
C ALA A 159 21.09 1.09 -12.98
N SER A 160 21.31 2.23 -13.64
CA SER A 160 22.54 3.01 -13.49
C SER A 160 22.69 3.67 -12.12
N HIS A 161 21.60 3.81 -11.37
CA HIS A 161 21.60 4.47 -10.06
C HIS A 161 21.71 3.52 -8.85
N TYR A 162 21.72 2.19 -9.04
CA TYR A 162 21.78 1.24 -7.93
C TYR A 162 22.97 1.50 -6.99
N ASP A 163 24.17 1.60 -7.57
CA ASP A 163 25.40 1.81 -6.81
C ASP A 163 25.48 3.21 -6.18
N GLU A 164 24.87 4.21 -6.83
CA GLU A 164 24.80 5.58 -6.29
C GLU A 164 23.96 5.63 -5.01
N VAL A 165 22.83 4.92 -4.98
CA VAL A 165 21.97 4.88 -3.78
C VAL A 165 22.62 4.06 -2.68
N THR A 166 23.23 2.91 -2.99
CA THR A 166 23.92 2.11 -1.96
C THR A 166 25.18 2.80 -1.41
N ALA A 167 25.80 3.70 -2.17
CA ALA A 167 26.92 4.54 -1.72
C ALA A 167 26.51 5.54 -0.61
N LEU A 168 25.23 5.87 -0.45
CA LEU A 168 24.74 6.77 0.62
C LEU A 168 25.04 6.24 2.02
N LYS A 169 25.25 4.93 2.16
CA LYS A 169 25.68 4.30 3.42
C LYS A 169 27.03 4.80 3.93
N ALA A 170 27.90 5.28 3.03
CA ALA A 170 29.15 5.92 3.42
C ALA A 170 28.93 7.30 4.06
N LYS A 171 27.82 7.98 3.71
CA LYS A 171 27.46 9.30 4.26
C LYS A 171 26.74 9.19 5.59
N GLN A 172 25.94 8.14 5.83
CA GLN A 172 25.20 7.95 7.07
C GLN A 172 25.47 6.58 7.69
N SER A 173 26.17 6.57 8.82
CA SER A 173 26.43 5.33 9.56
C SER A 173 25.13 4.68 10.02
N GLY A 174 24.99 3.37 9.77
CA GLY A 174 23.82 2.57 10.15
C GLY A 174 22.63 2.71 9.21
N LEU A 175 22.74 3.47 8.10
CA LEU A 175 21.77 3.41 7.02
C LEU A 175 21.83 2.05 6.33
N GLU A 176 20.68 1.42 6.12
CA GLU A 176 20.55 0.26 5.24
C GLU A 176 19.92 0.69 3.91
N VAL A 177 20.39 0.13 2.80
CA VAL A 177 19.80 0.38 1.48
C VAL A 177 19.37 -0.94 0.88
N TRP A 178 18.07 -1.08 0.61
CA TRP A 178 17.44 -2.31 0.14
C TRP A 178 16.89 -2.10 -1.28
N ILE A 179 16.76 -3.19 -2.04
CA ILE A 179 16.09 -3.17 -3.35
C ILE A 179 14.64 -3.65 -3.17
N ALA A 180 13.66 -2.90 -3.66
CA ALA A 180 12.30 -3.37 -3.78
C ALA A 180 12.10 -4.04 -5.14
N ILE A 181 11.45 -5.21 -5.17
CA ILE A 181 11.18 -5.98 -6.37
C ILE A 181 9.67 -6.11 -6.56
N GLY A 182 9.15 -5.59 -7.67
CA GLY A 182 7.73 -5.64 -7.98
C GLY A 182 7.13 -4.27 -8.31
N GLY A 183 6.10 -3.91 -7.54
CA GLY A 183 5.33 -2.69 -7.71
C GLY A 183 4.16 -2.84 -8.69
N TRP A 184 3.22 -1.89 -8.62
CA TRP A 184 1.97 -1.90 -9.39
C TRP A 184 2.18 -2.19 -10.89
N ALA A 185 3.09 -1.51 -11.58
CA ALA A 185 3.24 -1.67 -13.03
C ALA A 185 3.69 -3.09 -13.45
N MET A 186 4.34 -3.87 -12.58
CA MET A 186 4.78 -5.23 -12.90
C MET A 186 3.60 -6.19 -13.12
N ASN A 187 2.47 -5.95 -12.46
CA ASN A 187 1.26 -6.78 -12.57
C ASN A 187 0.20 -6.23 -13.55
N ASP A 188 0.50 -5.13 -14.26
CA ASP A 188 -0.37 -4.61 -15.31
C ASP A 188 -0.46 -5.59 -16.51
N PRO A 189 -1.50 -5.50 -17.35
CA PRO A 189 -1.63 -6.33 -18.54
C PRO A 189 -0.37 -6.29 -19.42
N GLY A 190 0.31 -7.43 -19.52
CA GLY A 190 1.61 -7.50 -20.18
C GLY A 190 2.37 -8.78 -19.82
N PRO A 191 3.63 -8.91 -20.28
CA PRO A 191 4.43 -10.12 -20.11
C PRO A 191 4.82 -10.42 -18.66
N PHE A 192 4.84 -9.40 -17.79
CA PHE A 192 5.21 -9.53 -16.38
C PHE A 192 4.03 -9.92 -15.46
N ARG A 193 2.79 -9.84 -15.97
CA ARG A 193 1.57 -9.90 -15.17
C ARG A 193 1.49 -11.10 -14.23
N THR A 194 1.92 -12.28 -14.69
CA THR A 194 1.85 -13.54 -13.94
C THR A 194 3.20 -13.96 -13.34
N THR A 195 4.27 -13.17 -13.51
CA THR A 195 5.63 -13.59 -13.17
C THR A 195 5.79 -14.00 -11.72
N PHE A 196 5.18 -13.28 -10.77
CA PHE A 196 5.20 -13.68 -9.37
C PHE A 196 4.50 -15.02 -9.11
N SER A 197 3.34 -15.26 -9.74
CA SER A 197 2.62 -16.53 -9.59
C SER A 197 3.40 -17.69 -10.22
N ASP A 198 3.99 -17.46 -11.41
CA ASP A 198 4.82 -18.43 -12.12
C ASP A 198 6.12 -18.75 -11.38
N LEU A 199 6.69 -17.75 -10.68
CA LEU A 199 7.80 -17.92 -9.76
C LEU A 199 7.38 -18.75 -8.54
N ALA A 200 6.29 -18.33 -7.87
CA ALA A 200 5.85 -18.95 -6.62
C ALA A 200 5.47 -20.43 -6.79
N LYS A 201 4.94 -20.84 -7.94
CA LYS A 201 4.50 -22.23 -8.18
C LYS A 201 5.60 -23.21 -8.59
N SER A 202 6.83 -22.77 -8.85
CA SER A 202 7.89 -23.61 -9.45
C SER A 202 9.19 -23.56 -8.64
N GLU A 203 9.62 -24.70 -8.11
CA GLU A 203 10.89 -24.78 -7.35
C GLU A 203 12.12 -24.40 -8.17
N ALA A 204 12.12 -24.71 -9.47
CA ALA A 204 13.22 -24.38 -10.37
C ALA A 204 13.32 -22.86 -10.60
N ASN A 205 12.18 -22.21 -10.82
CA ASN A 205 12.10 -20.75 -10.97
C ASN A 205 12.52 -20.05 -9.68
N GLN A 206 12.10 -20.59 -8.53
CA GLN A 206 12.52 -20.10 -7.22
C GLN A 206 14.05 -20.15 -7.06
N ASN A 207 14.68 -21.26 -7.40
CA ASN A 207 16.14 -21.37 -7.30
C ASN A 207 16.85 -20.39 -8.23
N ALA A 208 16.40 -20.26 -9.49
CA ALA A 208 16.97 -19.29 -10.44
C ALA A 208 16.85 -17.85 -9.91
N PHE A 209 15.69 -17.49 -9.37
CA PHE A 209 15.48 -16.20 -8.74
C PHE A 209 16.41 -16.00 -7.54
N PHE A 210 16.49 -16.95 -6.60
CA PHE A 210 17.31 -16.79 -5.39
C PHE A 210 18.80 -16.67 -5.70
N ASP A 211 19.32 -17.48 -6.64
CA ASP A 211 20.72 -17.42 -7.06
C ASP A 211 21.04 -16.05 -7.70
N SER A 212 20.15 -15.57 -8.56
CA SER A 212 20.29 -14.25 -9.18
C SER A 212 20.17 -13.11 -8.16
N LEU A 213 19.26 -13.24 -7.19
CA LEU A 213 19.01 -12.24 -6.16
C LEU A 213 20.22 -12.09 -5.24
N VAL A 214 20.81 -13.19 -4.77
CA VAL A 214 22.05 -13.13 -3.97
C VAL A 214 23.16 -12.44 -4.75
N THR A 215 23.32 -12.80 -6.02
CA THR A 215 24.33 -12.18 -6.90
C THR A 215 24.09 -10.67 -7.01
N PHE A 216 22.86 -10.26 -7.33
CA PHE A 216 22.47 -8.87 -7.49
C PHE A 216 22.67 -8.05 -6.21
N LEU A 217 22.27 -8.59 -5.05
CA LEU A 217 22.44 -7.91 -3.76
C LEU A 217 23.91 -7.71 -3.39
N LEU A 218 24.77 -8.68 -3.71
CA LEU A 218 26.21 -8.59 -3.47
C LEU A 218 26.89 -7.62 -4.45
N GLU A 219 26.54 -7.70 -5.74
CA GLU A 219 27.11 -6.87 -6.81
C GLU A 219 26.86 -5.38 -6.56
N HIS A 220 25.62 -5.01 -6.26
CA HIS A 220 25.22 -3.60 -6.02
C HIS A 220 25.29 -3.19 -4.55
N ASN A 221 25.80 -4.07 -3.69
CA ASN A 221 25.97 -3.82 -2.26
C ASN A 221 24.67 -3.44 -1.51
N PHE A 222 23.53 -4.01 -1.88
CA PHE A 222 22.28 -3.87 -1.11
C PHE A 222 22.36 -4.66 0.21
N ASP A 223 21.65 -4.20 1.25
CA ASP A 223 21.60 -4.84 2.56
C ASP A 223 20.36 -5.73 2.76
N GLY A 224 19.42 -5.68 1.83
CA GLY A 224 18.18 -6.44 1.90
C GLY A 224 17.33 -6.30 0.65
N VAL A 225 16.21 -7.01 0.68
CA VAL A 225 15.22 -7.03 -0.38
C VAL A 225 13.83 -6.81 0.20
N ASP A 226 13.00 -6.07 -0.53
CA ASP A 226 11.57 -5.96 -0.29
C ASP A 226 10.81 -6.60 -1.45
N ILE A 227 9.77 -7.36 -1.12
CA ILE A 227 8.94 -8.03 -2.12
C ILE A 227 7.61 -7.29 -2.22
N ASP A 228 7.31 -6.76 -3.40
CA ASP A 228 6.15 -5.90 -3.65
C ASP A 228 5.26 -6.54 -4.72
N TRP A 229 4.72 -7.73 -4.39
CA TRP A 229 3.78 -8.44 -5.27
C TRP A 229 2.36 -7.87 -5.11
N GLU A 230 1.83 -7.28 -6.18
CA GLU A 230 0.53 -6.62 -6.20
C GLU A 230 -0.49 -7.27 -7.17
N TYR A 231 -1.24 -8.31 -6.80
CA TYR A 231 -1.28 -9.00 -5.51
C TYR A 231 -1.49 -10.52 -5.72
N PRO A 232 -1.01 -11.39 -4.81
CA PRO A 232 -1.31 -12.82 -4.86
C PRO A 232 -2.81 -13.07 -4.82
N VAL A 233 -3.27 -14.11 -5.53
CA VAL A 233 -4.69 -14.53 -5.65
C VAL A 233 -5.59 -13.56 -6.44
N ALA A 234 -5.23 -12.28 -6.55
CA ALA A 234 -6.04 -11.27 -7.22
C ALA A 234 -6.03 -11.45 -8.74
N GLU A 235 -7.13 -11.96 -9.31
CA GLU A 235 -7.27 -12.24 -10.75
C GLU A 235 -7.10 -10.97 -11.62
N ASP A 236 -7.59 -9.83 -11.13
CA ASP A 236 -7.43 -8.51 -11.76
C ASP A 236 -5.96 -8.06 -11.84
N ARG A 237 -5.07 -8.76 -11.14
CA ARG A 237 -3.62 -8.57 -11.12
C ARG A 237 -2.81 -9.78 -11.59
N GLY A 238 -3.48 -10.80 -12.14
CA GLY A 238 -2.82 -12.01 -12.66
C GLY A 238 -2.51 -13.08 -11.61
N GLY A 239 -3.03 -12.94 -10.39
CA GLY A 239 -2.92 -13.95 -9.34
C GLY A 239 -3.91 -15.11 -9.52
N VAL A 240 -3.64 -16.21 -8.82
CA VAL A 240 -4.47 -17.43 -8.76
C VAL A 240 -4.59 -17.94 -7.32
N GLU A 241 -5.63 -18.73 -7.02
CA GLU A 241 -5.88 -19.24 -5.66
C GLU A 241 -4.67 -19.95 -5.02
N ALA A 242 -3.88 -20.67 -5.83
CA ALA A 242 -2.69 -21.39 -5.35
C ALA A 242 -1.60 -20.45 -4.77
N ASP A 243 -1.61 -19.17 -5.15
CA ASP A 243 -0.64 -18.17 -4.66
C ASP A 243 -0.65 -18.04 -3.14
N PHE A 244 -1.82 -18.19 -2.50
CA PHE A 244 -1.97 -18.05 -1.05
C PHE A 244 -0.97 -18.93 -0.28
N LYS A 245 -0.80 -20.19 -0.72
CA LYS A 245 0.15 -21.14 -0.11
C LYS A 245 1.54 -21.05 -0.74
N ASN A 246 1.59 -20.88 -2.06
CA ASN A 246 2.85 -20.84 -2.79
C ASN A 246 3.72 -19.64 -2.36
N PHE A 247 3.10 -18.52 -2.01
CA PHE A 247 3.85 -17.35 -1.57
C PHE A 247 4.57 -17.56 -0.24
N VAL A 248 3.93 -18.25 0.71
CA VAL A 248 4.57 -18.66 1.97
C VAL A 248 5.78 -19.55 1.70
N VAL A 249 5.65 -20.51 0.79
CA VAL A 249 6.73 -21.41 0.40
C VAL A 249 7.89 -20.64 -0.25
N LEU A 250 7.58 -19.71 -1.16
CA LEU A 250 8.53 -18.81 -1.81
C LEU A 250 9.31 -18.01 -0.75
N MET A 251 8.62 -17.30 0.15
CA MET A 251 9.26 -16.45 1.16
C MET A 251 10.10 -17.25 2.17
N ARG A 252 9.62 -18.42 2.61
CA ARG A 252 10.40 -19.34 3.45
C ARG A 252 11.71 -19.73 2.78
N ARG A 253 11.63 -20.23 1.53
CA ARG A 253 12.81 -20.71 0.81
C ARG A 253 13.77 -19.58 0.45
N MET A 254 13.25 -18.41 0.11
CA MET A 254 14.06 -17.21 -0.12
C MET A 254 14.84 -16.86 1.13
N ARG A 255 14.18 -16.80 2.30
CA ARG A 255 14.84 -16.52 3.58
C ARG A 255 15.94 -17.55 3.90
N GLU A 256 15.66 -18.83 3.73
CA GLU A 256 16.64 -19.91 3.93
C GLU A 256 17.83 -19.76 2.98
N HIS A 257 17.58 -19.41 1.72
CA HIS A 257 18.63 -19.21 0.72
C HIS A 257 19.51 -18.00 1.05
N LEU A 258 18.92 -16.85 1.35
CA LEU A 258 19.64 -15.64 1.76
C LEU A 258 20.49 -15.88 3.02
N ASN A 259 19.96 -16.60 4.02
CA ASN A 259 20.70 -16.94 5.24
C ASN A 259 21.94 -17.81 4.99
N ARG A 260 21.96 -18.59 3.88
CA ARG A 260 23.12 -19.42 3.50
C ARG A 260 24.17 -18.67 2.68
N SER A 261 23.90 -17.44 2.24
CA SER A 261 24.82 -16.65 1.39
C SER A 261 26.09 -16.18 2.08
N GLY A 262 26.15 -16.26 3.42
CA GLY A 262 27.28 -15.76 4.22
C GLY A 262 27.21 -14.27 4.56
N ARG A 263 26.28 -13.51 3.98
CA ARG A 263 25.90 -12.16 4.40
C ARG A 263 24.48 -12.18 4.95
N LYS A 264 24.24 -11.44 6.05
CA LYS A 264 22.89 -11.26 6.57
C LYS A 264 22.17 -10.22 5.72
N PHE A 265 21.14 -10.64 4.99
CA PHE A 265 20.26 -9.75 4.25
C PHE A 265 18.93 -9.56 4.97
N GLY A 266 18.46 -8.32 5.02
CA GLY A 266 17.09 -8.01 5.43
C GLY A 266 16.07 -8.49 4.39
N VAL A 267 14.88 -8.87 4.86
CA VAL A 267 13.74 -9.17 3.99
C VAL A 267 12.50 -8.50 4.55
N SER A 268 11.84 -7.69 3.74
CA SER A 268 10.50 -7.19 4.02
C SER A 268 9.50 -7.64 2.97
N LEU A 269 8.23 -7.39 3.28
CA LEU A 269 7.11 -7.63 2.38
C LEU A 269 6.16 -6.44 2.46
N THR A 270 5.80 -5.91 1.31
CA THR A 270 4.78 -4.87 1.21
C THR A 270 3.38 -5.48 1.19
N LEU A 271 2.49 -4.94 2.02
CA LEU A 271 1.12 -5.40 2.19
C LEU A 271 0.12 -4.30 1.83
N PRO A 272 -1.00 -4.62 1.15
CA PRO A 272 -2.10 -3.69 1.00
C PRO A 272 -2.82 -3.47 2.35
N ALA A 273 -3.39 -2.29 2.55
CA ALA A 273 -4.28 -2.03 3.68
C ALA A 273 -5.73 -2.50 3.44
N SER A 274 -6.09 -2.79 2.18
CA SER A 274 -7.46 -3.16 1.80
C SER A 274 -7.74 -4.65 2.10
N TYR A 275 -8.94 -4.94 2.62
CA TYR A 275 -9.40 -6.32 2.83
C TYR A 275 -9.44 -7.11 1.51
N TRP A 276 -9.84 -6.46 0.41
CA TRP A 276 -10.02 -7.10 -0.89
C TRP A 276 -8.74 -7.75 -1.42
N TYR A 277 -7.59 -7.08 -1.25
CA TYR A 277 -6.30 -7.62 -1.67
C TYR A 277 -5.59 -8.38 -0.55
N LEU A 278 -5.66 -7.91 0.71
CA LEU A 278 -4.95 -8.56 1.82
C LEU A 278 -5.45 -9.98 2.09
N ARG A 279 -6.71 -10.31 1.74
CA ARG A 279 -7.25 -11.68 1.88
C ARG A 279 -6.51 -12.72 1.04
N GLY A 280 -5.73 -12.30 0.03
CA GLY A 280 -4.86 -13.16 -0.78
C GLY A 280 -3.54 -13.55 -0.09
N PHE A 281 -3.26 -13.00 1.10
CA PHE A 281 -2.02 -13.23 1.83
C PHE A 281 -2.24 -14.10 3.06
N ASP A 282 -1.49 -15.20 3.18
CA ASP A 282 -1.34 -15.93 4.44
C ASP A 282 -0.37 -15.18 5.37
N ILE A 283 -0.81 -14.05 5.91
CA ILE A 283 0.04 -13.16 6.71
C ILE A 283 0.65 -13.84 7.94
N VAL A 284 -0.02 -14.85 8.50
CA VAL A 284 0.50 -15.64 9.62
C VAL A 284 1.62 -16.58 9.16
N GLY A 285 1.44 -17.23 8.00
CA GLY A 285 2.49 -18.04 7.38
C GLY A 285 3.68 -17.22 6.88
N LEU A 286 3.47 -15.96 6.48
CA LEU A 286 4.50 -15.06 5.96
C LEU A 286 5.33 -14.40 7.06
N GLU A 287 4.73 -14.04 8.20
CA GLU A 287 5.40 -13.28 9.28
C GLU A 287 6.73 -13.89 9.75
N PRO A 288 6.88 -15.23 9.94
CA PRO A 288 8.15 -15.82 10.37
C PRO A 288 9.31 -15.64 9.39
N HIS A 289 9.04 -15.29 8.13
CA HIS A 289 10.03 -15.25 7.06
C HIS A 289 10.48 -13.83 6.71
N VAL A 290 9.86 -12.80 7.28
CA VAL A 290 10.20 -11.38 7.08
C VAL A 290 10.71 -10.74 8.38
N ASP A 291 11.52 -9.69 8.23
CA ASP A 291 11.97 -8.85 9.35
C ASP A 291 10.85 -7.89 9.79
N PHE A 292 10.09 -7.38 8.82
CA PHE A 292 8.91 -6.54 9.01
C PHE A 292 8.04 -6.47 7.75
N PHE A 293 6.81 -6.02 7.92
CA PHE A 293 5.88 -5.65 6.86
C PHE A 293 5.83 -4.13 6.68
N ASN A 294 5.77 -3.69 5.42
CA ASN A 294 5.44 -2.31 5.07
C ASN A 294 4.00 -2.27 4.58
N VAL A 295 3.10 -1.61 5.30
CA VAL A 295 1.67 -1.59 4.92
C VAL A 295 1.36 -0.31 4.16
N MET A 296 0.86 -0.45 2.94
CA MET A 296 0.45 0.65 2.07
C MET A 296 -0.87 1.27 2.58
N THR A 297 -0.77 2.05 3.64
CA THR A 297 -1.89 2.76 4.29
C THR A 297 -2.19 4.11 3.61
N TYR A 298 -2.13 4.08 2.28
CA TYR A 298 -2.45 5.15 1.34
C TYR A 298 -3.21 4.51 0.17
N ASP A 299 -3.72 5.32 -0.76
CA ASP A 299 -4.56 4.85 -1.88
C ASP A 299 -5.81 4.08 -1.43
N ILE A 300 -6.36 4.46 -0.28
CA ILE A 300 -7.65 3.95 0.20
C ILE A 300 -8.78 4.42 -0.73
N HIS A 301 -8.63 5.63 -1.28
CA HIS A 301 -9.59 6.29 -2.15
C HIS A 301 -8.91 6.93 -3.36
N GLY A 302 -9.62 6.98 -4.47
CA GLY A 302 -9.11 7.54 -5.72
C GLY A 302 -10.18 7.59 -6.81
N THR A 303 -9.79 7.95 -8.03
CA THR A 303 -10.73 8.11 -9.15
C THR A 303 -11.45 6.82 -9.53
N TRP A 304 -10.84 5.66 -9.24
CA TRP A 304 -11.42 4.33 -9.45
C TRP A 304 -12.70 4.09 -8.63
N ASP A 305 -12.93 4.81 -7.53
CA ASP A 305 -14.15 4.70 -6.73
C ASP A 305 -15.42 4.97 -7.56
N SER A 306 -15.31 5.79 -8.61
CA SER A 306 -16.40 6.07 -9.57
C SER A 306 -16.90 4.81 -10.29
N THR A 307 -16.07 3.79 -10.43
CA THR A 307 -16.40 2.51 -11.05
C THR A 307 -16.92 1.47 -10.05
N VAL A 308 -16.73 1.72 -8.75
CA VAL A 308 -17.17 0.84 -7.67
C VAL A 308 -18.57 1.29 -7.23
N ARG A 309 -19.60 0.54 -7.63
CA ARG A 309 -21.01 0.90 -7.40
C ARG A 309 -21.36 1.23 -5.95
N SER A 310 -20.77 0.52 -4.98
CA SER A 310 -21.02 0.73 -3.54
C SER A 310 -20.31 1.96 -2.95
N MET A 311 -19.35 2.51 -3.66
CA MET A 311 -18.62 3.72 -3.28
C MET A 311 -19.18 4.91 -4.06
N GLY A 312 -19.13 4.86 -5.39
CA GLY A 312 -19.54 5.95 -6.26
C GLY A 312 -18.49 7.06 -6.37
N PRO A 313 -18.75 8.09 -7.18
CA PRO A 313 -17.76 9.13 -7.49
C PRO A 313 -17.70 10.21 -6.40
N TYR A 314 -17.41 9.83 -5.15
CA TYR A 314 -17.28 10.77 -4.03
C TYR A 314 -15.82 10.94 -3.60
N ALA A 315 -15.39 12.18 -3.43
CA ALA A 315 -14.03 12.51 -3.05
C ALA A 315 -13.81 12.22 -1.56
N PHE A 316 -13.11 11.14 -1.27
CA PHE A 316 -12.65 10.80 0.08
C PHE A 316 -11.13 10.86 0.16
N ALA A 317 -10.61 10.97 1.38
CA ALA A 317 -9.18 11.11 1.58
C ALA A 317 -8.45 9.76 1.49
N HIS A 318 -7.44 9.67 0.63
CA HIS A 318 -6.73 8.41 0.39
C HIS A 318 -5.87 7.90 1.55
N THR A 319 -5.63 8.75 2.57
CA THR A 319 -4.88 8.42 3.79
C THR A 319 -5.71 8.65 5.05
N ASN A 320 -7.03 8.45 4.97
CA ASN A 320 -7.95 8.59 6.10
C ASN A 320 -7.57 7.67 7.27
N LEU A 321 -7.14 8.25 8.39
CA LEU A 321 -6.65 7.52 9.56
C LEU A 321 -7.68 6.58 10.20
N THR A 322 -8.97 6.90 10.09
CA THR A 322 -10.04 6.01 10.58
C THR A 322 -10.11 4.72 9.77
N GLU A 323 -9.82 4.79 8.47
CA GLU A 323 -9.81 3.65 7.57
C GLU A 323 -8.47 2.92 7.60
N ILE A 324 -7.37 3.63 7.82
CA ILE A 324 -6.07 3.05 8.17
C ILE A 324 -6.20 2.16 9.42
N ASP A 325 -6.89 2.62 10.47
CA ASP A 325 -7.11 1.83 11.68
C ASP A 325 -7.95 0.56 11.41
N LEU A 326 -8.93 0.64 10.49
CA LEU A 326 -9.69 -0.53 10.03
C LEU A 326 -8.84 -1.50 9.21
N GLY A 327 -7.96 -1.01 8.33
CA GLY A 327 -7.03 -1.83 7.56
C GLY A 327 -6.03 -2.56 8.46
N LEU A 328 -5.45 -1.86 9.44
CA LEU A 328 -4.54 -2.47 10.43
C LEU A 328 -5.25 -3.48 11.34
N GLU A 329 -6.55 -3.33 11.59
CA GLU A 329 -7.33 -4.31 12.34
C GLU A 329 -7.28 -5.71 11.72
N LEU A 330 -7.13 -5.81 10.39
CA LEU A 330 -6.95 -7.09 9.70
C LEU A 330 -5.69 -7.83 10.19
N LEU A 331 -4.63 -7.12 10.56
CA LEU A 331 -3.42 -7.74 11.12
C LEU A 331 -3.65 -8.22 12.56
N TRP A 332 -4.35 -7.43 13.38
CA TRP A 332 -4.60 -7.77 14.79
C TRP A 332 -5.54 -8.95 14.95
N ARG A 333 -6.51 -9.11 14.04
CA ARG A 333 -7.36 -10.31 13.94
C ARG A 333 -6.59 -11.60 13.70
N ASN A 334 -5.36 -11.48 13.20
CA ASN A 334 -4.46 -12.60 12.91
C ASN A 334 -3.26 -12.66 13.87
N ASN A 335 -3.30 -11.88 14.97
CA ASN A 335 -2.25 -11.82 16.00
C ASN A 335 -0.86 -11.47 15.47
N ILE A 336 -0.77 -10.70 14.37
CA ILE A 336 0.50 -10.22 13.85
C ILE A 336 1.17 -9.30 14.88
N ASN A 337 2.48 -9.44 15.03
CA ASN A 337 3.24 -8.63 15.98
C ASN A 337 3.32 -7.17 15.51
N PRO A 338 2.74 -6.19 16.24
CA PRO A 338 2.76 -4.79 15.82
C PRO A 338 4.18 -4.22 15.68
N ALA A 339 5.15 -4.72 16.44
CA ALA A 339 6.54 -4.27 16.34
C ALA A 339 7.22 -4.66 15.01
N ARG A 340 6.59 -5.54 14.22
CA ARG A 340 7.01 -5.92 12.85
C ARG A 340 6.23 -5.19 11.77
N VAL A 341 5.34 -4.27 12.12
CA VAL A 341 4.55 -3.52 11.14
C VAL A 341 5.05 -2.09 11.05
N ASN A 342 5.23 -1.60 9.83
CA ASN A 342 5.50 -0.20 9.53
C ASN A 342 4.30 0.39 8.80
N MET A 343 3.83 1.56 9.26
CA MET A 343 2.71 2.26 8.63
C MET A 343 3.19 3.11 7.46
N GLY A 344 2.58 2.93 6.29
CA GLY A 344 2.85 3.72 5.09
C GLY A 344 2.28 5.14 5.17
N LEU A 345 3.03 6.11 4.67
CA LEU A 345 2.69 7.53 4.61
C LEU A 345 2.88 8.00 3.17
N GLY A 346 1.85 8.61 2.58
CA GLY A 346 1.90 9.13 1.23
C GLY A 346 2.49 10.55 1.20
N PHE A 347 3.65 10.72 0.57
CA PHE A 347 4.23 12.03 0.24
C PHE A 347 3.64 12.59 -1.07
N TYR A 348 2.35 12.35 -1.27
CA TYR A 348 1.55 12.78 -2.40
C TYR A 348 0.09 12.84 -1.96
N GLY A 349 -0.76 13.42 -2.81
CA GLY A 349 -2.20 13.44 -2.62
C GLY A 349 -2.95 12.81 -3.78
N ARG A 350 -4.12 12.25 -3.48
CA ARG A 350 -5.15 11.91 -4.49
C ARG A 350 -6.08 13.09 -4.67
N SER A 351 -6.33 13.44 -5.92
CA SER A 351 -6.95 14.71 -6.30
C SER A 351 -8.12 14.53 -7.27
N PHE A 352 -9.08 15.43 -7.22
CA PHE A 352 -10.36 15.32 -7.91
C PHE A 352 -10.81 16.67 -8.49
N THR A 353 -11.50 16.61 -9.63
CA THR A 353 -12.29 17.73 -10.14
C THR A 353 -13.72 17.60 -9.61
N MET A 354 -14.09 18.47 -8.67
CA MET A 354 -15.39 18.47 -7.99
C MET A 354 -16.52 18.81 -8.95
N LYS A 355 -17.63 18.08 -8.85
CA LYS A 355 -18.82 18.27 -9.69
C LYS A 355 -19.55 19.57 -9.40
N ASP A 356 -19.68 19.89 -8.12
CA ASP A 356 -20.24 21.15 -7.63
C ASP A 356 -19.12 21.97 -6.97
N PRO A 357 -18.72 23.13 -7.53
CA PRO A 357 -17.76 24.05 -6.90
C PRO A 357 -18.17 24.51 -5.49
N GLY A 358 -19.45 24.40 -5.12
CA GLY A 358 -19.96 24.68 -3.78
C GLY A 358 -19.79 23.54 -2.78
N CYS A 359 -19.49 22.31 -3.24
CA CYS A 359 -19.30 21.12 -2.41
C CYS A 359 -17.84 20.67 -2.48
N VAL A 360 -17.05 21.05 -1.48
CA VAL A 360 -15.60 20.78 -1.45
C VAL A 360 -15.11 20.10 -0.16
N HIS A 361 -16.02 19.53 0.62
CA HIS A 361 -15.69 18.67 1.76
C HIS A 361 -15.57 17.20 1.33
N ALA A 362 -14.97 16.36 2.17
CA ALA A 362 -14.94 14.91 1.92
C ALA A 362 -16.37 14.34 1.77
N GLY A 363 -16.58 13.46 0.80
CA GLY A 363 -17.88 12.91 0.44
C GLY A 363 -18.66 13.71 -0.61
N CYS A 364 -18.13 14.82 -1.12
CA CYS A 364 -18.70 15.53 -2.26
C CYS A 364 -18.42 14.79 -3.59
N GLU A 365 -19.32 14.89 -4.57
CA GLU A 365 -19.14 14.23 -5.85
C GLU A 365 -18.02 14.85 -6.70
N PHE A 366 -17.22 14.00 -7.35
CA PHE A 366 -16.26 14.39 -8.38
C PHE A 366 -16.73 13.95 -9.77
N THR A 367 -16.11 14.51 -10.79
CA THR A 367 -16.35 14.15 -12.21
C THR A 367 -15.20 13.35 -12.80
N GLU A 368 -13.97 13.70 -12.44
CA GLU A 368 -12.74 13.07 -12.89
C GLU A 368 -11.60 13.39 -11.89
N GLY A 369 -10.39 12.91 -12.17
CA GLY A 369 -9.20 13.36 -11.46
C GLY A 369 -8.97 14.86 -11.64
N ALA A 370 -8.38 15.52 -10.65
CA ALA A 370 -7.89 16.89 -10.86
C ALA A 370 -6.79 16.90 -11.93
N LYS A 371 -6.54 18.08 -12.50
CA LYS A 371 -5.49 18.28 -13.50
C LYS A 371 -4.16 17.80 -12.95
N GLY A 372 -3.39 17.10 -13.79
CA GLY A 372 -2.06 16.61 -13.44
C GLY A 372 -1.13 17.77 -13.05
N GLY A 373 -0.24 17.48 -12.10
CA GLY A 373 0.77 18.44 -11.66
C GLY A 373 1.78 18.76 -12.76
N GLU A 374 2.51 19.86 -12.60
CA GLU A 374 3.52 20.35 -13.55
C GLU A 374 4.62 19.31 -13.82
N CYS A 375 5.03 18.56 -12.79
CA CYS A 375 6.13 17.61 -12.85
C CYS A 375 5.64 16.16 -12.96
N THR A 376 4.66 15.77 -12.13
CA THR A 376 4.12 14.40 -12.11
C THR A 376 3.22 14.11 -13.31
N GLY A 377 2.57 15.13 -13.87
CA GLY A 377 1.77 15.04 -15.10
C GLY A 377 0.55 14.13 -15.05
N THR A 378 0.28 13.47 -13.92
CA THR A 378 -0.73 12.40 -13.81
C THR A 378 -2.03 12.96 -13.26
N PRO A 379 -3.14 12.96 -14.03
CA PRO A 379 -4.43 13.40 -13.52
C PRO A 379 -4.86 12.60 -12.27
N GLY A 380 -5.33 13.32 -11.26
CA GLY A 380 -5.75 12.73 -9.98
C GLY A 380 -4.62 12.39 -9.00
N VAL A 381 -3.37 12.74 -9.30
CA VAL A 381 -2.21 12.58 -8.42
C VAL A 381 -1.40 13.88 -8.40
N LEU A 382 -0.96 14.29 -7.21
CA LEU A 382 -0.06 15.43 -7.04
C LEU A 382 1.01 15.07 -6.02
N SER A 383 2.28 15.35 -6.30
CA SER A 383 3.35 15.19 -5.30
C SER A 383 3.18 16.19 -4.16
N ALA A 384 3.74 15.90 -2.99
CA ALA A 384 3.77 16.85 -1.88
C ALA A 384 4.40 18.20 -2.30
N ALA A 385 5.49 18.17 -3.07
CA ALA A 385 6.12 19.37 -3.61
C ALA A 385 5.18 20.19 -4.51
N GLU A 386 4.34 19.54 -5.33
CA GLU A 386 3.34 20.22 -6.16
C GLU A 386 2.22 20.83 -5.33
N ILE A 387 1.76 20.13 -4.29
CA ILE A 387 0.72 20.64 -3.38
C ILE A 387 1.23 21.86 -2.60
N VAL A 388 2.48 21.83 -2.13
CA VAL A 388 3.15 22.99 -1.51
C VAL A 388 3.22 24.18 -2.47
N LYS A 389 3.46 23.95 -3.76
CA LYS A 389 3.38 25.03 -4.78
C LYS A 389 1.96 25.55 -4.94
N ILE A 390 0.94 24.68 -4.99
CA ILE A 390 -0.48 25.07 -5.10
C ILE A 390 -0.89 25.95 -3.91
N LEU A 391 -0.45 25.62 -2.69
CA LEU A 391 -0.75 26.38 -1.48
C LEU A 391 -0.22 27.82 -1.49
N LYS A 392 0.74 28.15 -2.36
CA LYS A 392 1.24 29.53 -2.55
C LYS A 392 0.31 30.39 -3.41
N ARG A 393 -0.70 29.79 -4.04
CA ARG A 393 -1.65 30.52 -4.89
C ARG A 393 -2.64 31.31 -4.03
N PRO A 394 -3.06 32.52 -4.46
CA PRO A 394 -4.01 33.34 -3.67
C PRO A 394 -5.39 32.70 -3.47
N ASP A 395 -5.81 31.80 -4.36
CA ASP A 395 -7.12 31.14 -4.34
C ASP A 395 -7.12 29.80 -3.58
N ALA A 396 -5.94 29.28 -3.22
CA ALA A 396 -5.82 28.00 -2.54
C ALA A 396 -6.35 28.10 -1.10
N LYS A 397 -7.14 27.11 -0.68
CA LYS A 397 -7.65 26.98 0.69
C LYS A 397 -7.32 25.60 1.23
N MET A 398 -6.76 25.55 2.43
CA MET A 398 -6.44 24.32 3.15
C MET A 398 -7.33 24.19 4.39
N THR A 399 -7.92 23.01 4.59
CA THR A 399 -8.74 22.68 5.76
C THR A 399 -8.32 21.33 6.32
N LEU A 400 -8.11 21.28 7.63
CA LEU A 400 -7.82 20.04 8.35
C LEU A 400 -9.11 19.26 8.60
N ASP A 401 -9.17 18.01 8.13
CA ASP A 401 -10.10 17.02 8.64
C ASP A 401 -9.42 16.28 9.81
N THR A 402 -9.76 16.70 11.03
CA THR A 402 -9.15 16.15 12.26
C THR A 402 -9.51 14.68 12.49
N ALA A 403 -10.68 14.22 12.04
CA ALA A 403 -11.10 12.84 12.25
C ALA A 403 -10.30 11.91 11.32
N ALA A 404 -10.18 12.29 10.05
CA ALA A 404 -9.39 11.56 9.06
C ALA A 404 -7.87 11.81 9.21
N ALA A 405 -7.46 12.83 9.96
CA ALA A 405 -6.07 13.28 10.08
C ALA A 405 -5.43 13.51 8.70
N VAL A 406 -6.05 14.37 7.90
CA VAL A 406 -5.62 14.75 6.55
C VAL A 406 -5.90 16.22 6.29
N GLN A 407 -5.11 16.82 5.40
CA GLN A 407 -5.39 18.15 4.87
C GLN A 407 -6.18 18.01 3.57
N ILE A 408 -7.20 18.84 3.41
CA ILE A 408 -7.94 19.03 2.17
C ILE A 408 -7.56 20.39 1.59
N VAL A 409 -7.02 20.41 0.37
CA VAL A 409 -6.66 21.63 -0.35
C VAL A 409 -7.58 21.79 -1.56
N THR A 410 -8.09 23.01 -1.75
CA THR A 410 -8.96 23.36 -2.88
C THR A 410 -8.42 24.57 -3.61
N TRP A 411 -8.52 24.59 -4.94
CA TRP A 411 -8.06 25.69 -5.80
C TRP A 411 -8.82 25.68 -7.14
N ASP A 412 -8.59 26.68 -8.00
CA ASP A 412 -9.19 26.76 -9.35
C ASP A 412 -10.71 26.55 -9.37
N THR A 413 -11.40 27.02 -8.32
CA THR A 413 -12.85 26.88 -8.04
C THR A 413 -13.38 25.47 -7.78
N ASN A 414 -12.81 24.43 -8.40
CA ASN A 414 -13.34 23.06 -8.30
C ASN A 414 -12.26 21.97 -8.26
N GLN A 415 -10.99 22.32 -8.09
CA GLN A 415 -9.94 21.32 -7.88
C GLN A 415 -9.81 21.04 -6.39
N TRP A 416 -9.59 19.77 -6.06
CA TRP A 416 -9.54 19.25 -4.70
C TRP A 416 -8.40 18.24 -4.57
N VAL A 417 -7.67 18.24 -3.46
CA VAL A 417 -6.69 17.19 -3.12
C VAL A 417 -6.72 16.93 -1.62
N SER A 418 -6.71 15.65 -1.25
CA SER A 418 -6.37 15.24 0.12
C SER A 418 -4.90 14.84 0.17
N TRP A 419 -4.19 15.29 1.19
CA TRP A 419 -2.77 14.97 1.39
C TRP A 419 -2.38 15.06 2.85
N ASP A 420 -1.12 14.74 3.13
CA ASP A 420 -0.52 14.84 4.45
C ASP A 420 0.50 15.97 4.56
N ASP A 421 0.31 16.85 5.55
CA ASP A 421 1.27 17.89 5.92
C ASP A 421 1.97 17.54 7.25
N GLN A 422 2.76 18.47 7.78
CA GLN A 422 3.47 18.28 9.05
C GLN A 422 2.53 17.94 10.22
N VAL A 423 1.36 18.57 10.27
CA VAL A 423 0.39 18.39 11.36
C VAL A 423 -0.18 16.98 11.29
N THR A 424 -0.60 16.54 10.10
CA THR A 424 -1.24 15.23 9.95
C THR A 424 -0.25 14.07 10.01
N LEU A 425 0.98 14.26 9.51
CA LEU A 425 2.07 13.29 9.69
C LEU A 425 2.40 13.08 11.16
N LYS A 426 2.40 14.15 11.96
CA LYS A 426 2.55 14.02 13.42
C LYS A 426 1.40 13.23 14.04
N MET A 427 0.14 13.54 13.69
CA MET A 427 -1.02 12.79 14.18
C MET A 427 -0.92 11.29 13.84
N LYS A 428 -0.43 10.98 12.64
CA LYS A 428 -0.22 9.61 12.15
C LYS A 428 0.93 8.91 12.88
N GLN A 429 2.06 9.57 13.13
CA GLN A 429 3.13 9.01 13.95
C GLN A 429 2.68 8.77 15.41
N ASP A 430 1.91 9.68 15.99
CA ASP A 430 1.35 9.51 17.34
C ASP A 430 0.37 8.32 17.37
N PHE A 431 -0.43 8.14 16.31
CA PHE A 431 -1.26 6.95 16.11
C PHE A 431 -0.43 5.67 16.00
N ALA A 432 0.63 5.66 15.18
CA ALA A 432 1.51 4.49 14.99
C ALA A 432 2.17 4.08 16.31
N ASN A 433 2.64 5.05 17.09
CA ASN A 433 3.17 4.85 18.43
C ASN A 433 2.14 4.26 19.38
N ARG A 434 0.92 4.80 19.40
CA ARG A 434 -0.19 4.25 20.19
C ARG A 434 -0.52 2.81 19.77
N ARG A 435 -0.39 2.46 18.49
CA ARG A 435 -0.60 1.09 17.99
C ARG A 435 0.61 0.16 18.14
N CYS A 436 1.62 0.55 18.93
CA CYS A 436 2.83 -0.24 19.15
C CYS A 436 3.59 -0.58 17.85
N LEU A 437 3.36 0.17 16.75
CA LEU A 437 3.97 -0.13 15.47
C LEU A 437 5.48 0.07 15.57
N GLY A 438 6.25 -0.75 14.85
CA GLY A 438 7.70 -0.70 14.90
C GLY A 438 8.33 0.32 13.94
N GLY A 439 7.54 1.03 13.16
CA GLY A 439 8.06 2.02 12.23
C GLY A 439 7.01 2.74 11.40
N THR A 440 7.54 3.62 10.55
CA THR A 440 6.82 4.25 9.44
C THR A 440 7.61 4.05 8.16
N MET A 441 6.90 4.08 7.04
CA MET A 441 7.43 3.99 5.69
C MET A 441 6.84 5.14 4.87
N VAL A 442 7.60 5.76 3.98
CA VAL A 442 7.12 6.85 3.11
C VAL A 442 7.16 6.42 1.65
N TRP A 443 6.06 6.69 0.95
CA TRP A 443 5.94 6.60 -0.51
C TRP A 443 5.65 7.99 -1.08
N ALA A 444 6.57 8.65 -1.78
CA ALA A 444 7.98 8.30 -1.97
C ALA A 444 8.88 9.52 -1.66
N ILE A 445 10.16 9.26 -1.38
CA ILE A 445 11.14 10.27 -0.97
C ILE A 445 11.19 11.43 -1.97
N ASP A 446 11.20 11.11 -3.27
CA ASP A 446 11.38 12.06 -4.37
C ASP A 446 10.10 12.83 -4.74
N LEU A 447 9.00 12.62 -4.01
CA LEU A 447 7.76 13.42 -4.11
C LEU A 447 7.73 14.58 -3.10
N ASP A 448 8.65 14.58 -2.13
CA ASP A 448 8.85 15.63 -1.13
C ASP A 448 9.97 16.60 -1.55
N ASP A 449 9.91 17.84 -1.04
CA ASP A 449 10.97 18.84 -1.19
C ASP A 449 11.95 18.85 0.01
N GLY A 450 11.89 17.79 0.83
CA GLY A 450 12.65 17.59 2.06
C GLY A 450 11.96 18.16 3.30
N THR A 451 10.85 18.88 3.16
CA THR A 451 10.14 19.47 4.31
C THR A 451 9.38 18.43 5.11
N LEU A 452 8.70 17.47 4.45
CA LEU A 452 7.92 16.46 5.15
C LEU A 452 8.80 15.50 5.94
N ILE A 453 9.91 15.02 5.36
CA ILE A 453 10.86 14.17 6.09
C ILE A 453 11.56 14.92 7.23
N GLY A 454 11.85 16.21 7.06
CA GLY A 454 12.42 17.05 8.12
C GLY A 454 11.55 17.06 9.37
N GLU A 455 10.24 17.14 9.17
CA GLU A 455 9.21 17.27 10.21
C GLU A 455 8.85 15.91 10.81
N LEU A 456 8.69 14.89 9.95
CA LEU A 456 8.58 13.50 10.36
C LEU A 456 9.75 13.10 11.27
N GLY A 457 10.97 13.53 10.90
CA GLY A 457 12.20 13.32 11.65
C GLY A 457 12.26 14.11 12.96
N ALA A 458 11.81 15.37 12.97
CA ALA A 458 11.78 16.20 14.18
C ALA A 458 10.82 15.68 15.25
N ASN A 459 9.76 14.96 14.87
CA ASN A 459 8.85 14.32 15.81
C ASN A 459 9.37 12.96 16.31
N LEU A 460 10.55 12.46 15.90
CA LEU A 460 11.17 11.24 16.44
C LEU A 460 11.98 11.51 17.71
N ASN A 461 12.13 10.49 18.58
CA ASN A 461 12.93 10.57 19.82
C ASN A 461 14.36 10.06 19.59
N ARG A 462 14.66 9.57 18.39
CA ARG A 462 16.05 9.31 17.99
C ARG A 462 16.65 10.59 17.42
N PRO A 463 17.92 10.89 17.74
CA PRO A 463 18.60 12.03 17.15
C PRO A 463 18.73 11.86 15.64
N LYS A 464 18.76 12.98 14.91
CA LYS A 464 19.18 12.99 13.51
C LYS A 464 20.59 12.39 13.42
N ALA A 465 20.78 11.41 12.55
CA ALA A 465 22.09 10.81 12.34
C ALA A 465 23.06 11.82 11.73
N ASN A 466 24.34 11.69 12.07
CA ASN A 466 25.40 12.47 11.42
C ASN A 466 25.48 12.07 9.95
N VAL A 467 25.43 13.06 9.07
CA VAL A 467 25.61 12.92 7.63
C VAL A 467 26.96 13.51 7.28
N TYR A 468 27.86 12.69 6.75
CA TYR A 468 29.19 13.10 6.34
C TYR A 468 29.18 13.52 4.87
N GLU A 469 29.69 14.71 4.61
CA GLU A 469 30.10 15.09 3.25
C GLU A 469 31.24 14.17 2.82
N SER A 470 31.09 13.53 1.67
CA SER A 470 32.11 12.66 1.09
C SER A 470 33.30 13.50 0.61
N LYS A 471 34.16 13.93 1.54
CA LYS A 471 35.53 14.33 1.23
C LYS A 471 36.33 13.06 1.04
N PHE A 472 36.62 12.73 -0.22
CA PHE A 472 37.55 11.65 -0.52
C PHE A 472 38.96 12.07 -0.10
N PHE A 473 39.63 11.23 0.68
CA PHE A 473 41.07 11.25 0.83
C PHE A 473 41.63 10.21 -0.13
N LEU A 474 42.25 10.66 -1.22
CA LEU A 474 43.08 9.77 -2.02
C LEU A 474 44.38 9.49 -1.24
N ALA A 475 44.98 8.32 -1.45
CA ALA A 475 46.22 7.89 -0.79
C ALA A 475 47.43 8.80 -1.07
N ASP A 476 47.28 9.82 -1.92
CA ASP A 476 48.27 10.86 -2.22
C ASP A 476 48.22 12.06 -1.25
N GLY A 477 47.32 12.05 -0.26
CA GLY A 477 47.20 13.10 0.75
C GLY A 477 46.46 14.36 0.28
N GLN A 478 45.80 14.34 -0.88
CA GLN A 478 45.02 15.47 -1.37
C GLN A 478 43.53 15.35 -1.01
N THR A 479 42.90 16.51 -0.78
CA THR A 479 41.47 16.62 -0.42
C THR A 479 40.68 17.06 -1.65
N TYR A 480 39.60 16.34 -1.96
CA TYR A 480 38.71 16.64 -3.08
C TYR A 480 37.27 16.82 -2.58
N ASN A 481 36.52 17.69 -3.24
CA ASN A 481 35.08 17.82 -3.09
C ASN A 481 34.46 17.79 -4.49
N ASP A 482 33.57 16.84 -4.74
CA ASP A 482 32.90 16.66 -6.03
C ASP A 482 33.85 16.61 -7.24
N GLY A 483 34.90 15.78 -7.14
CA GLY A 483 35.95 15.65 -8.17
C GLY A 483 36.88 16.87 -8.32
N THR A 484 36.60 17.96 -7.61
CA THR A 484 37.38 19.20 -7.66
C THR A 484 38.37 19.22 -6.50
N LYS A 485 39.64 19.48 -6.82
CA LYS A 485 40.68 19.63 -5.80
C LYS A 485 40.37 20.85 -4.93
N VAL A 486 40.42 20.67 -3.61
CA VAL A 486 40.18 21.75 -2.64
C VAL A 486 41.48 22.03 -1.90
N GLU A 487 41.90 23.30 -1.87
CA GLU A 487 42.97 23.74 -0.94
C GLU A 487 42.36 23.98 0.44
N LEU A 488 43.06 23.52 1.48
CA LEU A 488 42.64 23.61 2.87
C LEU A 488 42.71 25.04 3.42
#